data_AF-A0A0F9GG93-F1
#
_entry.id   AF-A0A0F9GG93-F1
#
_cell.length_a   1.000
_cell.length_b   1.000
_cell.length_c   1.000
_cell.angle_alpha   90.00
_cell.angle_beta   90.00
_cell.angle_gamma   90.00
#
_symmetry.space_group_name_H-M   'P 1'
#
loop_
_entity.id
_entity.type
_entity.pdbx_description
1 polymer ?
#
loop_
_entity_poly.entity_id
_entity_poly.type
_entity_poly.pdbx_seq_one_letter_code
_entity_poly.pdbx_strand_id
1 'polypeptide(L)' 'MGQSRFKWIILDMNGDKEFFEGTFDELINNWRWSEPIAIIRGELL' A
#
# COMPACT_ATOMS: atom_id res chain seq x y z
N MET A 1 -13.30 -17.07 -2.24
CA MET A 1 -12.19 -17.00 -1.27
C MET A 1 -11.74 -15.55 -1.23
N GLY A 2 -11.93 -14.84 -0.11
CA GLY A 2 -11.60 -13.41 -0.01
C GLY A 2 -10.14 -13.19 0.38
N GLN A 3 -9.45 -12.24 -0.24
CA GLN A 3 -8.10 -11.83 0.18
C GLN A 3 -8.16 -11.13 1.56
N SER A 4 -7.15 -11.38 2.40
CA SER A 4 -6.99 -10.65 3.66
C SER A 4 -6.70 -9.17 3.42
N ARG A 5 -7.28 -8.31 4.26
CA ARG A 5 -7.07 -6.85 4.24
C ARG A 5 -5.91 -6.49 5.16
N PHE A 6 -5.09 -5.54 4.73
CA PHE A 6 -3.92 -5.06 5.47
C PHE A 6 -3.85 -3.54 5.44
N LYS A 7 -3.03 -2.99 6.35
CA LYS A 7 -2.53 -1.62 6.19
C LYS A 7 -1.22 -1.65 5.43
N TRP A 8 -1.14 -0.75 4.45
CA TRP A 8 -0.03 -0.57 3.54
C TRP A 8 0.56 0.81 3.75
N ILE A 9 1.88 0.87 3.78
CA ILE A 9 2.63 2.13 3.77
C ILE A 9 3.34 2.19 2.41
N ILE A 10 3.03 3.20 1.62
CA ILE A 10 3.66 3.48 0.34
C ILE A 10 4.67 4.60 0.55
N LEU A 11 5.92 4.39 0.15
CA LEU A 11 6.96 5.41 0.15
C LEU A 11 7.27 5.80 -1.28
N ASP A 12 7.19 7.09 -1.58
CA ASP A 12 7.55 7.64 -2.89
C ASP A 12 9.03 8.04 -2.98
N MET A 13 9.46 8.51 -4.15
CA MET A 13 10.83 8.98 -4.35
C MET A 13 11.20 10.26 -3.62
N ASN A 14 10.22 11.06 -3.24
CA ASN A 14 10.42 12.29 -2.48
C ASN A 14 10.60 11.98 -0.97
N GLY A 15 10.41 10.73 -0.57
CA GLY A 15 10.39 10.31 0.83
C GLY A 15 9.04 10.56 1.52
N ASP A 16 8.02 10.93 0.75
CA ASP A 16 6.66 11.07 1.24
C ASP A 16 6.05 9.68 1.50
N LYS A 17 5.26 9.61 2.56
CA LYS A 17 4.59 8.37 2.98
C LYS A 17 3.08 8.51 2.85
N GLU A 18 2.47 7.54 2.19
CA GLU A 18 1.02 7.37 2.09
C GLU A 18 0.58 6.08 2.77
N PHE A 19 -0.65 6.09 3.30
CA PHE A 19 -1.25 4.95 3.95
C PHE A 19 -2.46 4.48 3.16
N PHE A 20 -2.58 3.17 2.97
CA PHE A 20 -3.72 2.54 2.31
C PHE A 20 -4.21 1.35 3.14
N GLU A 21 -5.52 1.15 3.26
CA GLU A 21 -6.10 0.00 3.94
C GLU A 21 -6.99 -0.78 2.99
N GLY A 22 -6.62 -2.02 2.70
CA GLY A 22 -7.32 -2.84 1.73
C GLY A 22 -6.57 -4.12 1.40
N THR A 23 -7.06 -4.84 0.39
CA THR A 23 -6.36 -5.97 -0.18
C THR A 23 -5.22 -5.51 -1.08
N PHE A 24 -4.35 -6.45 -1.49
CA PHE A 24 -3.30 -6.12 -2.44
C PHE A 24 -3.89 -5.76 -3.81
N ASP A 25 -4.94 -6.46 -4.25
CA ASP A 25 -5.61 -6.14 -5.52
C ASP A 25 -6.23 -4.74 -5.50
N GLU A 26 -6.86 -4.34 -4.39
CA GLU A 26 -7.42 -2.99 -4.24
C GLU A 26 -6.31 -1.93 -4.29
N LEU A 27 -5.14 -2.20 -3.71
CA LEU A 27 -3.98 -1.31 -3.76
C LEU A 27 -3.49 -1.12 -5.21
N ILE A 28 -3.33 -2.21 -5.96
CA ILE A 28 -2.88 -2.18 -7.37
C ILE A 28 -3.92 -1.53 -8.28
N ASN A 29 -5.21 -1.75 -8.04
CA ASN A 29 -6.26 -1.13 -8.85
C ASN A 29 -6.38 0.38 -8.61
N ASN A 30 -6.01 0.86 -7.41
CA ASN A 30 -5.95 2.29 -7.08
C ASN A 30 -4.54 2.88 -7.27
N TRP A 31 -3.66 2.18 -8.00
CA TRP A 31 -2.27 2.57 -8.15
C TRP A 31 -2.12 3.87 -8.93
N ARG A 32 -1.79 4.94 -8.19
CA ARG A 32 -1.60 6.30 -8.74
C ARG A 32 -0.20 6.87 -8.49
N TRP A 33 0.65 6.11 -7.81
CA TRP A 33 2.00 6.52 -7.43
C TRP A 33 2.93 6.27 -8.61
N SER A 34 3.47 7.34 -9.17
CA SER A 34 4.29 7.26 -10.38
C SER A 34 5.56 6.45 -10.16
N GLU A 35 6.15 6.50 -8.96
CA GLU A 35 7.43 5.83 -8.64
C GLU A 35 7.49 5.46 -7.15
N PRO A 36 6.84 4.36 -6.71
CA PRO A 36 7.05 3.84 -5.36
C PRO A 36 8.48 3.31 -5.20
N ILE A 37 9.16 3.72 -4.13
CA ILE A 37 10.43 3.10 -3.74
C ILE A 37 10.19 1.86 -2.87
N ALA A 38 9.15 1.87 -2.05
CA ALA A 38 8.83 0.73 -1.17
C ALA A 38 7.33 0.65 -0.84
N ILE A 39 6.85 -0.59 -0.69
CA ILE A 39 5.52 -0.92 -0.19
C ILE A 39 5.70 -1.82 1.03
N ILE A 40 5.22 -1.37 2.18
CA ILE A 40 5.37 -2.09 3.45
C ILE A 40 3.98 -2.56 3.89
N ARG A 41 3.81 -3.87 4.10
CA ARG A 41 2.62 -4.46 4.72
C ARG A 41 2.79 -4.50 6.24
N GLY A 42 1.82 -3.97 6.97
CA GLY A 42 1.74 -4.08 8.42
C GLY A 42 0.47 -4.79 8.88
N GLU A 43 0.61 -5.62 9.90
CA GLU A 43 -0.51 -6.11 10.73
C GLU A 43 -0.50 -5.25 12.00
N LEU A 44 -1.58 -4.49 12.25
CA LEU A 44 -1.72 -3.80 13.53
C LEU A 44 -2.07 -4.85 14.59
N LEU A 45 -1.14 -5.05 15.53
CA LEU A 45 -1.32 -5.83 16.76
C LEU A 45 -2.32 -5.15 17.69
#